data_AF-A0A7V3VZG0-F1
#
_entry.id   AF-A0A7V3VZG0-F1
#
_cell.length_a   1.000
_cell.length_b   1.000
_cell.length_c   1.000
_cell.angle_alpha   90.00
_cell.angle_beta   90.00
_cell.angle_gamma   90.00
#
_symmetry.space_group_name_H-M   'P 1'
#
loop_
_entity.id
_entity.type
_entity.pdbx_description
1 polymer ?
#
loop_
_entity_poly.entity_id
_entity_poly.type
_entity_poly.pdbx_seq_one_letter_code
_entity_poly.pdbx_strand_id
1 'polypeptide(L)'
;MTSNTAVSAPSGLARWKVLIGAVVVQLILGTVYGYSIFWQPLEEHLYQPPVISVAERDKLVSSGRTVPPGALVLPDDEAKKKHDERQAPLKYAFAVAILSFALFMVPAGRLQDAKGPRLPAIIGGLLLGGAFLIEGLVLTTRAIPSLGANVAVLLLSVGLMAGAGIGFAYVCPIAALVKWFPQAKGLVSGIAVAGFGFGAYLYSNKDLPFGGSVFIREHGIAQFFLVHGIVALLAVVAGALMLSNPPG
;
A
#
# COMPACT_ATOMS: atom_id res chain seq x y z
N MET A 1 46.28 -17.56 -31.39
CA MET A 1 45.75 -17.90 -30.05
C MET A 1 44.62 -16.93 -29.73
N THR A 2 43.37 -17.30 -30.05
CA THR A 2 42.20 -16.52 -29.67
C THR A 2 41.84 -16.86 -28.23
N SER A 3 42.07 -15.93 -27.30
CA SER A 3 41.64 -16.08 -25.93
C SER A 3 40.11 -16.09 -25.88
N ASN A 4 39.54 -17.27 -25.65
CA ASN A 4 38.15 -17.41 -25.23
C ASN A 4 37.99 -16.69 -23.87
N THR A 5 37.54 -15.44 -23.91
CA THR A 5 36.95 -14.79 -22.73
C THR A 5 35.63 -15.50 -22.47
N ALA A 6 35.68 -16.56 -21.67
CA ALA A 6 34.48 -17.17 -21.13
C ALA A 6 33.74 -16.11 -20.32
N VAL A 7 32.69 -15.52 -20.91
CA VAL A 7 31.71 -14.74 -20.19
C VAL A 7 31.13 -15.69 -19.15
N SER A 8 31.52 -15.49 -17.88
CA SER A 8 31.03 -16.31 -16.77
C SER A 8 29.51 -16.25 -16.78
N ALA A 9 28.84 -17.39 -16.96
CA ALA A 9 27.39 -17.46 -16.89
C ALA A 9 26.91 -16.80 -15.58
N PRO A 10 25.86 -15.98 -15.60
CA PRO A 10 25.34 -15.33 -14.41
C PRO A 10 25.10 -16.39 -13.32
N SER A 11 25.62 -16.17 -12.11
CA SER A 11 25.49 -17.16 -11.04
C SER A 11 24.00 -17.45 -10.80
N GLY A 12 23.63 -18.74 -10.79
CA GLY A 12 22.24 -19.16 -10.57
C GLY A 12 21.64 -18.60 -9.28
N LEU A 13 22.48 -18.18 -8.32
CA LEU A 13 22.09 -17.52 -7.09
C LEU A 13 21.59 -16.07 -7.32
N ALA A 14 22.18 -15.31 -8.24
CA ALA A 14 21.81 -13.92 -8.49
C ALA A 14 20.40 -13.78 -9.06
N ARG A 15 20.01 -14.65 -10.02
CA ARG A 15 18.64 -14.68 -10.59
C ARG A 15 17.56 -14.93 -9.53
N TRP A 16 17.81 -15.86 -8.60
CA TRP A 16 16.83 -16.21 -7.56
C TRP A 16 16.73 -15.12 -6.50
N LYS A 17 17.84 -14.43 -6.20
CA LYS A 17 17.81 -13.23 -5.36
C LYS A 17 16.93 -12.14 -5.96
N VAL A 18 16.99 -11.90 -7.27
CA VAL A 18 16.12 -10.92 -7.93
C VAL A 18 14.64 -11.32 -7.83
N LEU A 19 14.33 -12.62 -7.99
CA LEU A 19 12.95 -13.10 -7.81
C LEU A 19 12.45 -12.88 -6.38
N ILE A 20 13.24 -13.22 -5.37
CA ILE A 20 12.85 -12.99 -3.97
C ILE A 20 12.63 -11.50 -3.72
N GLY A 21 13.55 -10.65 -4.16
CA GLY A 21 13.41 -9.19 -4.04
C GLY A 21 12.14 -8.67 -4.71
N ALA A 22 11.83 -9.18 -5.92
CA ALA A 22 10.63 -8.81 -6.63
C ALA A 22 9.35 -9.25 -5.93
N VAL A 23 9.31 -10.47 -5.38
CA VAL A 23 8.16 -10.95 -4.61
C VAL A 23 7.97 -10.12 -3.34
N VAL A 24 9.03 -9.78 -2.62
CA VAL A 24 8.95 -8.93 -1.41
C VAL A 24 8.41 -7.55 -1.75
N VAL A 25 8.92 -6.90 -2.80
CA VAL A 25 8.42 -5.61 -3.26
C VAL A 25 6.93 -5.73 -3.61
N GLN A 26 6.57 -6.70 -4.45
CA GLN A 26 5.19 -6.85 -4.91
C GLN A 26 4.21 -7.20 -3.79
N LEU A 27 4.62 -8.00 -2.80
CA LEU A 27 3.83 -8.27 -1.60
C LEU A 27 3.42 -6.98 -0.89
N ILE A 28 4.36 -6.07 -0.67
CA ILE A 28 4.07 -4.79 -0.01
C ILE A 28 3.22 -3.89 -0.91
N LEU A 29 3.53 -3.79 -2.20
CA LEU A 29 2.73 -2.95 -3.11
C LEU A 29 1.29 -3.47 -3.22
N GLY A 30 1.11 -4.79 -3.10
CA GLY A 30 -0.15 -5.48 -3.12
C GLY A 30 -1.10 -5.11 -1.98
N THR A 31 -0.57 -4.69 -0.84
CA THR A 31 -1.39 -4.25 0.30
C THR A 31 -2.28 -3.06 -0.07
N VAL A 32 -1.93 -2.32 -1.13
CA VAL A 32 -2.66 -1.17 -1.62
C VAL A 32 -4.04 -1.50 -2.19
N TYR A 33 -4.25 -2.74 -2.61
CA TYR A 33 -5.56 -3.18 -3.06
C TYR A 33 -6.49 -3.55 -1.90
N GLY A 34 -5.99 -3.55 -0.65
CA GLY A 34 -6.78 -3.70 0.57
C GLY A 34 -7.36 -2.40 1.13
N TYR A 35 -7.27 -1.26 0.42
CA TYR A 35 -7.62 0.07 0.97
C TYR A 35 -9.06 0.24 1.43
N SER A 36 -9.98 -0.63 1.01
CA SER A 36 -11.37 -0.58 1.48
C SER A 36 -11.51 -0.73 2.99
N ILE A 37 -10.52 -1.35 3.65
CA ILE A 37 -10.48 -1.47 5.11
C ILE A 37 -10.23 -0.14 5.83
N PHE A 38 -9.82 0.92 5.12
CA PHE A 38 -9.49 2.21 5.74
C PHE A 38 -10.67 3.16 5.83
N TRP A 39 -11.72 3.01 5.01
CA TRP A 39 -12.79 4.01 4.90
C TRP A 39 -13.54 4.24 6.19
N GLN A 40 -14.01 3.17 6.81
CA GLN A 40 -14.74 3.26 8.06
C GLN A 40 -13.82 3.73 9.21
N PRO A 41 -12.61 3.16 9.43
CA PRO A 41 -11.71 3.65 10.46
C PRO A 41 -11.25 5.11 10.30
N LEU A 42 -11.01 5.57 9.05
CA LEU A 42 -10.69 6.97 8.79
C LEU A 42 -11.88 7.88 9.04
N GLU A 43 -13.08 7.46 8.65
CA GLU A 43 -14.30 8.21 8.93
C GLU A 43 -14.49 8.37 10.44
N GLU A 44 -14.40 7.29 11.21
CA GLU A 44 -14.55 7.29 12.67
C GLU A 44 -13.48 8.16 13.35
N HIS A 45 -12.25 8.17 12.82
CA HIS A 45 -11.16 8.97 13.36
C HIS A 45 -11.31 10.47 13.05
N LEU A 46 -11.77 10.83 11.85
CA LEU A 46 -11.79 12.22 11.36
C LEU A 46 -13.13 12.92 11.56
N TYR A 47 -14.25 12.20 11.53
CA TYR A 47 -15.60 12.75 11.61
C TYR A 47 -16.24 12.47 12.96
N GLN A 48 -16.51 13.54 13.71
CA GLN A 48 -17.23 13.49 14.98
C GLN A 48 -18.57 14.24 14.86
N PRO A 49 -19.67 13.76 15.47
CA PRO A 49 -19.81 12.48 16.16
C PRO A 49 -19.88 11.27 15.20
N PRO A 50 -19.65 10.04 15.70
CA PRO A 50 -19.86 8.82 14.94
C PRO A 50 -21.34 8.70 14.53
N VAL A 51 -21.57 8.15 13.34
CA VAL A 51 -22.93 7.87 12.83
C VAL A 51 -23.17 6.38 12.97
N ILE A 52 -24.32 6.02 13.51
CA ILE A 52 -24.77 4.63 13.58
C ILE A 52 -26.20 4.52 13.08
N SER A 53 -26.53 3.39 12.46
CA SER A 53 -27.90 3.13 12.04
C SER A 53 -28.76 2.61 13.18
N VAL A 54 -30.09 2.68 13.03
CA VAL A 54 -31.04 2.07 13.97
C VAL A 54 -30.79 0.57 14.10
N ALA A 55 -30.60 -0.14 12.98
CA ALA A 55 -30.29 -1.56 13.00
C ALA A 55 -28.96 -1.86 13.71
N GLU A 56 -27.94 -1.01 13.56
CA GLU A 56 -26.65 -1.17 14.23
C GLU A 56 -26.75 -0.92 15.74
N ARG A 57 -27.48 0.11 16.16
CA ARG A 57 -27.81 0.34 17.57
C ARG A 57 -28.50 -0.88 18.17
N ASP A 58 -29.48 -1.43 17.50
CA ASP A 58 -30.25 -2.57 18.02
C ASP A 58 -29.39 -3.84 18.13
N LYS A 59 -28.45 -4.05 17.18
CA LYS A 59 -27.41 -5.08 17.29
C LYS A 59 -26.46 -4.86 18.47
N LEU A 60 -26.05 -3.63 18.74
CA LEU A 60 -25.20 -3.32 19.89
C LEU A 60 -25.94 -3.64 21.20
N VAL A 61 -27.16 -3.15 21.35
CA VAL A 61 -27.97 -3.38 22.56
C VAL A 61 -28.26 -4.88 22.77
N SER A 62 -28.66 -5.61 21.72
CA SER A 62 -28.92 -7.05 21.80
C SER A 62 -27.69 -7.90 22.10
N SER A 63 -26.49 -7.41 21.76
CA SER A 63 -25.21 -8.07 22.12
C SER A 63 -24.67 -7.64 23.50
N GLY A 64 -25.44 -6.86 24.27
CA GLY A 64 -25.02 -6.34 25.58
C GLY A 64 -23.96 -5.24 25.49
N ARG A 65 -23.74 -4.65 24.31
CA ARG A 65 -22.78 -3.57 24.07
C ARG A 65 -23.48 -2.21 24.14
N THR A 66 -22.76 -1.21 24.62
CA THR A 66 -23.28 0.16 24.70
C THR A 66 -23.10 0.91 23.39
N VAL A 67 -24.05 1.77 23.07
CA VAL A 67 -23.95 2.75 21.99
C VAL A 67 -22.82 3.74 22.29
N PRO A 68 -21.96 4.07 21.31
CA PRO A 68 -20.91 5.07 21.52
C PRO A 68 -21.50 6.40 22.02
N PRO A 69 -20.95 7.02 23.08
CA PRO A 69 -21.46 8.29 23.60
C PRO A 69 -21.50 9.37 22.52
N GLY A 70 -22.62 10.07 22.40
CA GLY A 70 -22.81 11.14 21.41
C GLY A 70 -22.99 10.65 19.98
N ALA A 71 -23.10 9.33 19.73
CA ALA A 71 -23.38 8.80 18.40
C ALA A 71 -24.68 9.35 17.84
N LEU A 72 -24.62 9.79 16.59
CA LEU A 72 -25.80 10.21 15.84
C LEU A 72 -26.49 8.96 15.31
N VAL A 73 -27.62 8.59 15.93
CA VAL A 73 -28.46 7.48 15.50
C VAL A 73 -29.43 7.96 14.44
N LEU A 74 -29.33 7.42 13.23
CA LEU A 74 -30.19 7.78 12.09
C LEU A 74 -30.95 6.56 11.56
N PRO A 75 -32.08 6.77 10.85
CA PRO A 75 -32.67 5.73 10.02
C PRO A 75 -31.62 5.12 9.06
N ASP A 76 -31.76 3.83 8.72
CA ASP A 76 -30.71 3.10 7.99
C ASP A 76 -30.34 3.75 6.64
N ASP A 77 -31.32 4.26 5.90
CA ASP A 77 -31.09 4.96 4.63
C ASP A 77 -30.33 6.28 4.80
N GLU A 78 -30.65 7.04 5.85
CA GLU A 78 -29.99 8.31 6.18
C GLU A 78 -28.57 8.09 6.71
N ALA A 79 -28.38 7.08 7.55
CA ALA A 79 -27.08 6.67 8.06
C ALA A 79 -26.14 6.31 6.89
N LYS A 80 -26.63 5.46 5.97
CA LYS A 80 -25.89 5.07 4.77
C LYS A 80 -25.50 6.27 3.92
N LYS A 81 -26.46 7.15 3.62
CA LYS A 81 -26.20 8.38 2.85
C LYS A 81 -25.11 9.24 3.52
N LYS A 82 -25.17 9.38 4.85
CA LYS A 82 -24.19 10.17 5.61
C LYS A 82 -22.80 9.55 5.61
N HIS A 83 -22.69 8.23 5.72
CA HIS A 83 -21.42 7.53 5.54
C HIS A 83 -20.87 7.74 4.13
N ASP A 84 -21.70 7.63 3.09
CA ASP A 84 -21.27 7.85 1.71
C ASP A 84 -20.74 9.28 1.50
N GLU A 85 -21.41 10.30 2.05
CA GLU A 85 -20.98 11.70 2.02
C GLU A 85 -19.64 11.93 2.74
N ARG A 86 -19.45 11.33 3.92
CA ARG A 86 -18.21 11.47 4.72
C ARG A 86 -17.04 10.70 4.12
N GLN A 87 -17.30 9.53 3.53
CA GLN A 87 -16.26 8.70 2.94
C GLN A 87 -15.88 9.10 1.52
N ALA A 88 -16.73 9.82 0.79
CA ALA A 88 -16.43 10.31 -0.56
C ALA A 88 -15.07 11.03 -0.66
N PRO A 89 -14.75 12.05 0.17
CA PRO A 89 -13.45 12.71 0.13
C PRO A 89 -12.28 11.78 0.47
N LEU A 90 -12.49 10.81 1.36
CA LEU A 90 -11.46 9.83 1.74
C LEU A 90 -11.16 8.86 0.58
N LYS A 91 -12.20 8.44 -0.14
CA LYS A 91 -12.10 7.57 -1.33
C LYS A 91 -11.33 8.26 -2.47
N TYR A 92 -11.38 9.59 -2.58
CA TYR A 92 -10.58 10.32 -3.57
C TYR A 92 -9.07 10.15 -3.37
N ALA A 93 -8.58 9.93 -2.15
CA ALA A 93 -7.16 9.66 -1.93
C ALA A 93 -6.69 8.43 -2.71
N PHE A 94 -7.50 7.38 -2.75
CA PHE A 94 -7.17 6.19 -3.53
C PHE A 94 -7.29 6.41 -5.04
N ALA A 95 -8.27 7.18 -5.49
CA ALA A 95 -8.38 7.55 -6.90
C ALA A 95 -7.13 8.34 -7.36
N VAL A 96 -6.69 9.30 -6.54
CA VAL A 96 -5.44 10.05 -6.75
C VAL A 96 -4.22 9.12 -6.70
N ALA A 97 -4.21 8.11 -5.83
CA ALA A 97 -3.14 7.12 -5.77
C ALA A 97 -3.02 6.32 -7.06
N ILE A 98 -4.14 5.83 -7.62
CA ILE A 98 -4.14 5.09 -8.89
C ILE A 98 -3.68 5.99 -10.04
N LEU A 99 -4.17 7.24 -10.10
CA LEU A 99 -3.75 8.19 -11.11
C LEU A 99 -2.25 8.49 -11.01
N SER A 100 -1.77 8.78 -9.80
CA SER A 100 -0.36 9.02 -9.51
C SER A 100 0.49 7.80 -9.88
N PHE A 101 0.06 6.60 -9.50
CA PHE A 101 0.69 5.34 -9.89
C PHE A 101 0.90 5.26 -11.40
N ALA A 102 -0.15 5.44 -12.19
CA ALA A 102 -0.09 5.40 -13.64
C ALA A 102 0.85 6.48 -14.22
N LEU A 103 0.79 7.71 -13.70
CA LEU A 103 1.62 8.82 -14.14
C LEU A 103 3.12 8.58 -13.87
N PHE A 104 3.45 8.07 -12.68
CA PHE A 104 4.83 7.88 -12.25
C PHE A 104 5.49 6.60 -12.77
N MET A 105 4.73 5.64 -13.31
CA MET A 105 5.31 4.48 -14.02
C MET A 105 6.18 4.87 -15.22
N VAL A 106 5.82 5.95 -15.94
CA VAL A 106 6.57 6.42 -17.12
C VAL A 106 7.97 6.92 -16.76
N PRO A 107 8.15 7.91 -15.86
CA PRO A 107 9.49 8.33 -15.44
C PRO A 107 10.23 7.22 -14.69
N ALA A 108 9.55 6.35 -13.95
CA ALA A 108 10.17 5.19 -13.31
C ALA A 108 10.80 4.24 -14.32
N GLY A 109 10.09 3.91 -15.40
CA GLY A 109 10.61 3.07 -16.48
C GLY A 109 11.84 3.68 -17.16
N ARG A 110 11.81 4.99 -17.46
CA ARG A 110 12.97 5.70 -18.03
C ARG A 110 14.18 5.67 -17.09
N LEU A 111 13.96 5.89 -15.79
CA LEU A 111 15.02 5.85 -14.78
C LEU A 111 15.59 4.44 -14.64
N GLN A 112 14.73 3.43 -14.70
CA GLN A 112 15.13 2.02 -14.67
C GLN A 112 15.99 1.64 -15.87
N ASP A 113 15.63 2.10 -17.07
CA ASP A 113 16.41 1.79 -18.27
C ASP A 113 17.78 2.47 -18.26
N ALA A 114 17.88 3.69 -17.70
CA ALA A 114 19.13 4.43 -17.60
C ALA A 114 20.05 3.98 -16.45
N LYS A 115 19.52 3.68 -15.26
CA LYS A 115 20.31 3.42 -14.04
C LYS A 115 20.10 2.03 -13.43
N GLY A 116 19.31 1.18 -14.09
CA GLY A 116 18.92 -0.14 -13.58
C GLY A 116 17.77 -0.10 -12.58
N PRO A 117 17.27 -1.27 -12.17
CA PRO A 117 16.02 -1.41 -11.41
C PRO A 117 16.10 -1.02 -9.92
N ARG A 118 17.32 -0.96 -9.35
CA ARG A 118 17.50 -0.75 -7.91
C ARG A 118 17.13 0.67 -7.46
N LEU A 119 17.70 1.68 -8.10
CA LEU A 119 17.47 3.07 -7.73
C LEU A 119 15.99 3.49 -7.79
N PRO A 120 15.24 3.28 -8.89
CA PRO A 120 13.82 3.60 -8.93
C PRO A 120 13.02 2.82 -7.86
N ALA A 121 13.32 1.55 -7.61
CA ALA A 121 12.64 0.80 -6.56
C ALA A 121 12.93 1.34 -5.14
N ILE A 122 14.14 1.83 -4.86
CA ILE A 122 14.46 2.51 -3.59
C ILE A 122 13.66 3.80 -3.45
N ILE A 123 13.60 4.63 -4.50
CA ILE A 123 12.76 5.84 -4.52
C ILE A 123 11.30 5.47 -4.22
N GLY A 124 10.82 4.39 -4.82
CA GLY A 124 9.49 3.87 -4.58
C GLY A 124 9.23 3.51 -3.11
N GLY A 125 10.15 2.78 -2.48
CA GLY A 125 10.07 2.42 -1.06
C GLY A 125 10.13 3.63 -0.12
N LEU A 126 10.99 4.61 -0.41
CA LEU A 126 11.08 5.86 0.38
C LEU A 126 9.77 6.66 0.30
N LEU A 127 9.21 6.81 -0.91
CA LEU A 127 7.95 7.53 -1.13
C LEU A 127 6.77 6.80 -0.48
N LEU A 128 6.65 5.48 -0.68
CA LEU A 128 5.55 4.69 -0.13
C LEU A 128 5.59 4.65 1.40
N GLY A 129 6.73 4.29 1.97
CA GLY A 129 6.89 4.23 3.42
C GLY A 129 6.77 5.60 4.08
N GLY A 130 7.38 6.63 3.47
CA GLY A 130 7.28 8.00 3.93
C GLY A 130 5.85 8.55 3.92
N ALA A 131 5.06 8.24 2.88
CA ALA A 131 3.67 8.68 2.78
C ALA A 131 2.83 8.16 3.96
N PHE A 132 2.89 6.85 4.22
CA PHE A 132 2.14 6.25 5.34
C PHE A 132 2.66 6.69 6.70
N LEU A 133 3.98 6.91 6.86
CA LEU A 133 4.54 7.47 8.09
C LEU A 133 4.03 8.88 8.35
N ILE A 134 4.02 9.75 7.33
CA ILE A 134 3.49 11.11 7.45
C ILE A 134 2.02 11.07 7.85
N GLU A 135 1.20 10.24 7.18
CA GLU A 135 -0.22 10.12 7.49
C GLU A 135 -0.44 9.62 8.93
N GLY A 136 0.26 8.54 9.32
CA GLY A 136 0.18 7.99 10.66
C GLY A 136 0.57 9.00 11.74
N LEU A 137 1.61 9.82 11.50
CA LEU A 137 2.03 10.88 12.43
C LEU A 137 0.98 11.99 12.54
N VAL A 138 0.41 12.42 11.43
CA VAL A 138 -0.63 13.47 11.40
C VAL A 138 -1.87 13.01 12.17
N LEU A 139 -2.33 11.79 11.91
CA LEU A 139 -3.49 11.22 12.62
C LEU A 139 -3.22 10.97 14.11
N THR A 140 -2.01 10.57 14.47
CA THR A 140 -1.62 10.28 15.87
C THR A 140 -1.49 11.56 16.69
N THR A 141 -0.80 12.57 16.15
CA THR A 141 -0.53 13.82 16.87
C THR A 141 -1.75 14.71 16.97
N ARG A 142 -2.75 14.52 16.09
CA ARG A 142 -3.90 15.42 15.95
C ARG A 142 -3.48 16.89 15.79
N ALA A 143 -2.31 17.12 15.21
CA ALA A 143 -1.74 18.46 15.03
C ALA A 143 -2.57 19.33 14.08
N ILE A 144 -3.37 18.70 13.21
CA ILE A 144 -4.23 19.38 12.25
C ILE A 144 -5.68 19.33 12.76
N PRO A 145 -6.26 20.45 13.23
CA PRO A 145 -7.63 20.46 13.75
C PRO A 145 -8.70 20.53 12.65
N SER A 146 -8.34 21.00 11.46
CA SER A 146 -9.28 21.18 10.35
C SER A 146 -9.47 19.86 9.57
N LEU A 147 -10.73 19.45 9.40
CA LEU A 147 -11.10 18.27 8.61
C LEU A 147 -10.58 18.38 7.17
N GLY A 148 -10.80 19.53 6.53
CA GLY A 148 -10.37 19.75 5.15
C GLY A 148 -8.84 19.63 4.99
N ALA A 149 -8.08 20.07 5.98
CA ALA A 149 -6.63 19.94 5.97
C ALA A 149 -6.17 18.49 6.21
N ASN A 150 -6.84 17.72 7.08
CA ASN A 150 -6.56 16.28 7.22
C ASN A 150 -6.82 15.53 5.90
N VAL A 151 -7.95 15.80 5.25
CA VAL A 151 -8.28 15.21 3.93
C VAL A 151 -7.24 15.62 2.88
N ALA A 152 -6.80 16.88 2.87
CA ALA A 152 -5.77 17.35 1.95
C ALA A 152 -4.43 16.64 2.18
N VAL A 153 -4.03 16.43 3.44
CA VAL A 153 -2.84 15.65 3.76
C VAL A 153 -2.99 14.22 3.27
N LEU A 154 -4.12 13.55 3.53
CA LEU A 154 -4.39 12.19 3.04
C LEU A 154 -4.29 12.09 1.50
N LEU A 155 -4.81 13.08 0.77
CA LEU A 155 -4.71 13.16 -0.69
C LEU A 155 -3.26 13.33 -1.16
N LEU A 156 -2.44 14.07 -0.43
CA LEU A 156 -1.04 14.33 -0.77
C LEU A 156 -0.11 13.18 -0.36
N SER A 157 -0.32 12.62 0.83
CA SER A 157 0.45 11.51 1.41
C SER A 157 0.05 10.20 0.73
N VAL A 158 -1.09 9.64 1.10
CA VAL A 158 -1.58 8.32 0.68
C VAL A 158 -2.08 8.34 -0.76
N GLY A 159 -2.55 9.49 -1.26
CA GLY A 159 -2.85 9.67 -2.68
C GLY A 159 -1.59 9.84 -3.52
N LEU A 160 -1.10 11.08 -3.63
CA LEU A 160 -0.04 11.44 -4.57
C LEU A 160 1.29 10.73 -4.27
N MET A 161 1.80 10.84 -3.05
CA MET A 161 3.14 10.35 -2.67
C MET A 161 3.22 8.83 -2.62
N ALA A 162 2.26 8.14 -2.00
CA ALA A 162 2.22 6.68 -2.00
C ALA A 162 1.95 6.12 -3.41
N GLY A 163 1.04 6.74 -4.17
CA GLY A 163 0.80 6.40 -5.58
C GLY A 163 2.08 6.49 -6.43
N ALA A 164 2.84 7.58 -6.27
CA ALA A 164 4.14 7.74 -6.92
C ALA A 164 5.12 6.65 -6.48
N GLY A 165 5.16 6.35 -5.18
CA GLY A 165 5.97 5.28 -4.62
C GLY A 165 5.71 3.92 -5.25
N ILE A 166 4.44 3.57 -5.43
CA ILE A 166 4.01 2.34 -6.13
C ILE A 166 4.46 2.38 -7.59
N GLY A 167 4.31 3.50 -8.30
CA GLY A 167 4.76 3.65 -9.69
C GLY A 167 6.24 3.38 -9.88
N PHE A 168 7.06 3.90 -8.97
CA PHE A 168 8.49 3.68 -8.97
C PHE A 168 8.90 2.24 -8.61
N ALA A 169 8.20 1.60 -7.67
CA ALA A 169 8.54 0.27 -7.20
C ALA A 169 7.89 -0.88 -8.00
N TYR A 170 6.81 -0.66 -8.75
CA TYR A 170 6.07 -1.72 -9.42
C TYR A 170 6.74 -2.21 -10.71
N VAL A 171 7.20 -1.28 -11.56
CA VAL A 171 7.69 -1.63 -12.90
C VAL A 171 9.09 -2.30 -12.84
N CYS A 172 9.90 -1.90 -11.85
CA CYS A 172 11.31 -2.26 -11.73
C CYS A 172 11.59 -3.74 -11.46
N PRO A 173 10.92 -4.39 -10.50
CA PRO A 173 11.13 -5.80 -10.22
C PRO A 173 10.64 -6.70 -11.36
N ILE A 174 9.51 -6.36 -11.98
CA ILE A 174 8.97 -7.11 -13.13
C ILE A 174 9.96 -7.03 -14.31
N ALA A 175 10.45 -5.83 -14.64
CA ALA A 175 11.39 -5.65 -15.74
C ALA A 175 12.72 -6.36 -15.49
N ALA A 176 13.23 -6.35 -14.25
CA ALA A 176 14.43 -7.11 -13.88
C ALA A 176 14.21 -8.62 -14.04
N LEU A 177 13.06 -9.13 -13.57
CA LEU A 177 12.70 -10.54 -13.64
C LEU A 177 12.67 -11.07 -15.06
N VAL A 178 12.01 -10.37 -15.98
CA VAL A 178 11.88 -10.84 -17.37
C VAL A 178 13.20 -10.81 -18.14
N LYS A 179 14.17 -9.99 -17.70
CA LYS A 179 15.55 -9.99 -18.23
C LYS A 179 16.35 -11.20 -17.71
N TRP A 180 16.18 -11.55 -16.44
CA TRP A 180 16.85 -12.71 -15.83
C TRP A 180 16.26 -14.07 -16.25
N PHE A 181 14.98 -14.11 -16.64
CA PHE A 181 14.27 -15.34 -17.01
C PHE A 181 13.61 -15.23 -18.40
N PRO A 182 14.39 -15.11 -19.49
CA PRO A 182 13.85 -14.86 -20.82
C PRO A 182 12.97 -15.98 -21.37
N GLN A 183 13.18 -17.23 -20.92
CA GLN A 183 12.38 -18.40 -21.33
C GLN A 183 11.12 -18.61 -20.47
N ALA A 184 11.01 -17.94 -19.32
CA ALA A 184 9.94 -18.14 -18.34
C ALA A 184 9.28 -16.83 -17.90
N LYS A 185 9.28 -15.81 -18.78
CA LYS A 185 8.82 -14.44 -18.47
C LYS A 185 7.44 -14.42 -17.81
N GLY A 186 6.48 -15.17 -18.37
CA GLY A 186 5.11 -15.25 -17.85
C GLY A 186 4.99 -15.92 -16.49
N LEU A 187 5.80 -16.95 -16.21
CA LEU A 187 5.80 -17.62 -14.91
C LEU A 187 6.35 -16.71 -13.82
N VAL A 188 7.49 -16.06 -14.07
CA VAL A 188 8.13 -15.21 -13.04
C VAL A 188 7.35 -13.93 -12.80
N SER A 189 6.74 -13.33 -13.84
CA SER A 189 5.83 -12.20 -13.65
C SER A 189 4.56 -12.63 -12.92
N GLY A 190 4.02 -13.82 -13.24
CA GLY A 190 2.88 -14.40 -12.53
C GLY A 190 3.13 -14.62 -11.05
N ILE A 191 4.29 -15.18 -10.67
CA ILE A 191 4.69 -15.35 -9.27
C ILE A 191 4.80 -13.99 -8.56
N ALA A 192 5.41 -12.99 -9.22
CA ALA A 192 5.54 -11.66 -8.66
C ALA A 192 4.16 -11.00 -8.42
N VAL A 193 3.25 -11.10 -9.39
CA VAL A 193 1.87 -10.58 -9.28
C VAL A 193 1.02 -11.40 -8.30
N ALA A 194 1.28 -12.69 -8.13
CA ALA A 194 0.64 -13.48 -7.07
C ALA A 194 1.04 -12.96 -5.68
N GLY A 195 2.31 -12.56 -5.49
CA GLY A 195 2.76 -11.86 -4.29
C GLY A 195 1.96 -10.58 -4.03
N PHE A 196 1.69 -9.81 -5.08
CA PHE A 196 0.83 -8.64 -5.03
C PHE A 196 -0.61 -8.97 -4.56
N GLY A 197 -1.26 -9.96 -5.16
CA GLY A 197 -2.60 -10.39 -4.71
C GLY A 197 -2.62 -10.89 -3.27
N PHE A 198 -1.56 -11.60 -2.87
CA PHE A 198 -1.42 -12.11 -1.50
C PHE A 198 -1.26 -10.97 -0.47
N GLY A 199 -0.57 -9.88 -0.80
CA GLY A 199 -0.49 -8.68 0.03
C GLY A 199 -1.87 -8.09 0.34
N ALA A 200 -2.76 -7.97 -0.66
CA ALA A 200 -4.12 -7.50 -0.48
C ALA A 200 -4.94 -8.43 0.43
N TYR A 201 -4.78 -9.74 0.27
CA TYR A 201 -5.44 -10.75 1.11
C TYR A 201 -5.03 -10.63 2.57
N LEU A 202 -3.74 -10.41 2.87
CA LEU A 202 -3.24 -10.20 4.24
C LEU A 202 -3.90 -8.99 4.93
N TYR A 203 -4.33 -7.98 4.15
CA TYR A 203 -4.94 -6.77 4.71
C TYR A 203 -6.45 -6.92 4.90
N SER A 204 -7.12 -7.48 3.90
CA SER A 204 -8.58 -7.54 3.84
C SER A 204 -9.18 -8.71 4.61
N ASN A 205 -8.41 -9.77 4.89
CA ASN A 205 -8.92 -10.92 5.64
C ASN A 205 -9.13 -10.55 7.12
N LYS A 206 -10.35 -10.78 7.62
CA LYS A 206 -10.79 -10.48 8.99
C LYS A 206 -10.45 -11.58 10.00
N ASP A 207 -10.11 -12.76 9.51
CA ASP A 207 -9.82 -13.94 10.33
C ASP A 207 -8.31 -14.13 10.58
N LEU A 208 -7.47 -13.35 9.89
CA LEU A 208 -6.02 -13.37 10.11
C LEU A 208 -5.66 -12.49 11.32
N PRO A 209 -5.12 -13.06 12.42
CA PRO A 209 -4.82 -12.31 13.63
C PRO A 209 -3.74 -11.24 13.42
N PHE A 210 -2.85 -11.44 12.44
CA PHE A 210 -1.82 -10.49 12.03
C PHE A 210 -2.22 -9.67 10.79
N GLY A 211 -3.49 -9.78 10.35
CA GLY A 211 -3.99 -9.09 9.18
C GLY A 211 -4.27 -7.60 9.44
N GLY A 212 -4.26 -6.80 8.39
CA GLY A 212 -4.41 -5.35 8.51
C GLY A 212 -5.75 -4.92 9.14
N SER A 213 -6.85 -5.59 8.78
CA SER A 213 -8.17 -5.29 9.33
C SER A 213 -8.28 -5.56 10.84
N VAL A 214 -7.67 -6.65 11.33
CA VAL A 214 -7.62 -7.00 12.76
C VAL A 214 -6.74 -6.01 13.51
N PHE A 215 -5.56 -5.69 12.96
CA PHE A 215 -4.67 -4.70 13.55
C PHE A 215 -5.36 -3.33 13.71
N ILE A 216 -6.05 -2.84 12.68
CA ILE A 216 -6.77 -1.56 12.75
C ILE A 216 -7.86 -1.58 13.81
N ARG A 217 -8.58 -2.70 13.96
CA ARG A 217 -9.61 -2.85 15.00
C ARG A 217 -9.04 -2.79 16.41
N GLU A 218 -7.86 -3.36 16.63
CA GLU A 218 -7.23 -3.47 17.96
C GLU A 218 -6.39 -2.24 18.33
N HIS A 219 -5.74 -1.62 17.36
CA HIS A 219 -4.74 -0.57 17.56
C HIS A 219 -5.11 0.78 16.93
N GLY A 220 -6.11 0.81 16.05
CA GLY A 220 -6.55 1.99 15.34
C GLY A 220 -5.78 2.27 14.05
N ILE A 221 -6.36 3.12 13.20
CA ILE A 221 -5.84 3.42 11.86
C ILE A 221 -4.53 4.23 11.88
N ALA A 222 -4.36 5.11 12.87
CA ALA A 222 -3.16 5.95 12.98
C ALA A 222 -1.91 5.11 13.27
N GLN A 223 -2.00 4.17 14.23
CA GLN A 223 -0.91 3.23 14.53
C GLN A 223 -0.64 2.29 13.36
N PHE A 224 -1.70 1.85 12.68
CA PHE A 224 -1.57 1.02 11.49
C PHE A 224 -0.74 1.70 10.40
N PHE A 225 -1.02 2.97 10.08
CA PHE A 225 -0.25 3.71 9.08
C PHE A 225 1.22 3.90 9.49
N LEU A 226 1.51 4.14 10.76
CA LEU A 226 2.89 4.22 11.25
C LEU A 226 3.64 2.90 11.04
N VAL A 227 3.07 1.79 11.54
CA VAL A 227 3.69 0.46 11.44
C VAL A 227 3.82 0.05 9.97
N HIS A 228 2.77 0.23 9.18
CA HIS A 228 2.81 -0.08 7.76
C HIS A 228 3.86 0.76 7.03
N GLY A 229 3.96 2.05 7.33
CA GLY A 229 4.96 2.92 6.72
C GLY A 229 6.39 2.45 6.98
N ILE A 230 6.70 2.02 8.22
CA ILE A 230 8.01 1.42 8.56
C ILE A 230 8.22 0.10 7.80
N VAL A 231 7.24 -0.80 7.85
CA VAL A 231 7.33 -2.10 7.17
C VAL A 231 7.51 -1.92 5.67
N ALA A 232 6.74 -1.03 5.05
CA ALA A 232 6.80 -0.77 3.62
C ALA A 232 8.14 -0.16 3.22
N LEU A 233 8.64 0.82 3.99
CA LEU A 233 9.95 1.40 3.80
C LEU A 233 11.05 0.33 3.81
N LEU A 234 11.11 -0.45 4.89
CA LEU A 234 12.17 -1.43 5.10
C LEU A 234 12.09 -2.58 4.10
N ALA A 235 10.90 -3.15 3.89
CA ALA A 235 10.73 -4.31 3.03
C ALA A 235 10.91 -3.95 1.54
N VAL A 236 10.36 -2.83 1.07
CA VAL A 236 10.54 -2.41 -0.33
C VAL A 236 11.98 -2.03 -0.60
N VAL A 237 12.65 -1.31 0.31
CA VAL A 237 14.07 -0.98 0.15
C VAL A 237 14.92 -2.25 0.19
N ALA A 238 14.68 -3.18 1.13
CA ALA A 238 15.39 -4.45 1.19
C ALA A 238 15.20 -5.26 -0.10
N GLY A 239 13.97 -5.37 -0.60
CA GLY A 239 13.68 -6.03 -1.87
C GLY A 239 14.33 -5.32 -3.06
N ALA A 240 14.33 -3.98 -3.08
CA ALA A 240 14.99 -3.17 -4.10
C ALA A 240 16.50 -3.40 -4.15
N LEU A 241 17.16 -3.52 -2.99
CA LEU A 241 18.60 -3.82 -2.90
C LEU A 241 18.96 -5.17 -3.54
N MET A 242 18.03 -6.12 -3.56
CA MET A 242 18.20 -7.43 -4.20
C MET A 242 18.03 -7.37 -5.73
N LEU A 243 17.49 -6.28 -6.28
CA LEU A 243 17.31 -6.12 -7.73
C LEU A 243 18.62 -5.77 -8.42
N SER A 244 18.82 -6.36 -9.60
CA SER A 244 19.89 -6.04 -10.54
C SER A 244 19.47 -6.47 -11.95
N ASN A 245 20.08 -5.86 -12.97
CA ASN A 245 20.03 -6.42 -14.31
C ASN A 245 21.02 -7.60 -14.43
N PRO A 246 20.79 -8.57 -15.33
CA PRO A 246 21.80 -9.57 -15.66
C PRO A 246 23.07 -8.90 -16.20
N PRO A 247 24.26 -9.49 -15.98
CA PRO A 247 25.47 -9.01 -16.66
C PRO A 247 25.26 -9.12 -18.17
N GLY A 248 25.56 -8.02 -18.87
CA GLY A 248 25.48 -7.95 -20.33
C GLY A 248 26.53 -8.79 -21.03
#